data_AF-A0A4U7JG37-F1
#
_entry.id   AF-A0A4U7JG37-F1
#
_cell.length_a   1.000
_cell.length_b   1.000
_cell.length_c   1.000
_cell.angle_alpha   90.00
_cell.angle_beta   90.00
_cell.angle_gamma   90.00
#
_symmetry.space_group_name_H-M   'P 1'
#
loop_
_entity.id
_entity.type
_entity.pdbx_description
1 polymer ?
#
loop_
_entity_poly.entity_id
_entity_poly.type
_entity_poly.pdbx_seq_one_letter_code
_entity_poly.pdbx_strand_id
1 'polypeptide(L)'
;MTLLKNPKMNVFYISMISALYAFLFIFTSNHIEFNRLISHPNTLNSWFWNMWSEFIANGNMKYFGYVIIILTIVIIMLILFGKKKYDEYQVNILARSLIVAFTITVLILPVALILILSDPNYAIETMFMLLTIQWLSTLIVDLVYSVKYFK
;
A
#
# COMPACT_ATOMS: atom_id res chain seq x y z
N MET A 1 2.80 12.03 -23.18
CA MET A 1 3.42 11.34 -22.02
C MET A 1 4.86 11.79 -21.79
N THR A 2 5.13 13.10 -21.67
CA THR A 2 6.48 13.64 -21.43
C THR A 2 6.89 13.60 -19.96
N LEU A 3 5.92 13.69 -19.03
CA LEU A 3 6.18 13.63 -17.59
C LEU A 3 6.75 12.27 -17.14
N LEU A 4 6.14 11.17 -17.60
CA LEU A 4 6.53 9.81 -17.23
C LEU A 4 7.87 9.36 -17.83
N LYS A 5 8.40 10.06 -18.85
CA LYS A 5 9.74 9.78 -19.41
C LYS A 5 10.88 10.13 -18.44
N ASN A 6 10.61 10.95 -17.43
CA ASN A 6 11.60 11.34 -16.44
C ASN A 6 11.53 10.41 -15.21
N PRO A 7 12.58 9.62 -14.91
CA PRO A 7 12.62 8.74 -13.74
C PRO A 7 12.37 9.47 -12.41
N LYS A 8 12.73 10.76 -12.34
CA LYS A 8 12.48 11.60 -11.16
C LYS A 8 10.99 11.77 -10.84
N MET A 9 10.11 11.76 -11.86
CA MET A 9 8.67 11.84 -11.63
C MET A 9 8.12 10.57 -10.99
N ASN A 10 8.64 9.41 -11.39
CA ASN A 10 8.26 8.14 -10.79
C ASN A 10 8.73 8.07 -9.33
N VAL A 11 9.99 8.44 -9.07
CA VAL A 11 10.54 8.55 -7.71
C VAL A 11 9.69 9.46 -6.84
N PHE A 12 9.31 10.65 -7.34
CA PHE A 12 8.47 11.57 -6.61
C PHE A 12 7.10 10.97 -6.26
N TYR A 13 6.43 10.35 -7.24
CA TYR A 13 5.12 9.72 -7.04
C TYR A 13 5.18 8.61 -5.99
N ILE A 14 6.07 7.63 -6.17
CA ILE A 14 6.20 6.51 -5.24
C ILE A 14 6.58 7.01 -3.85
N SER A 15 7.50 7.97 -3.74
CA SER A 15 7.90 8.54 -2.44
C SER A 15 6.74 9.22 -1.73
N MET A 16 6.00 10.07 -2.44
CA MET A 16 4.90 10.85 -1.85
C MET A 16 3.79 9.95 -1.33
N ILE A 17 3.32 9.00 -2.16
CA ILE A 17 2.23 8.10 -1.75
C ILE A 17 2.71 7.14 -0.67
N SER A 18 3.93 6.59 -0.78
CA SER A 18 4.49 5.72 0.26
C SER A 18 4.66 6.43 1.59
N ALA A 19 5.04 7.70 1.59
CA ALA A 19 5.14 8.50 2.82
C ALA A 19 3.78 8.67 3.49
N LEU A 20 2.71 8.93 2.71
CA LEU A 20 1.35 9.03 3.24
C LEU A 20 0.88 7.71 3.86
N TYR A 21 1.07 6.58 3.15
CA TYR A 21 0.73 5.27 3.67
C TYR A 21 1.56 4.94 4.92
N ALA A 22 2.89 5.07 4.87
CA ALA A 22 3.73 4.76 6.01
C ALA A 22 3.39 5.63 7.24
N PHE A 23 3.13 6.93 7.04
CA PHE A 23 2.65 7.81 8.09
C PHE A 23 1.35 7.30 8.69
N LEU A 24 0.36 6.99 7.86
CA LEU A 24 -0.93 6.47 8.31
C LEU A 24 -0.74 5.22 9.17
N PHE A 25 -0.02 4.21 8.68
CA PHE A 25 0.18 2.94 9.39
C PHE A 25 0.97 3.08 10.69
N ILE A 26 2.00 3.93 10.72
CA ILE A 26 2.82 4.14 11.92
C ILE A 26 2.04 4.96 12.94
N PHE A 27 1.40 6.05 12.50
CA PHE A 27 0.71 6.97 13.40
C PHE A 27 -0.53 6.34 14.03
N THR A 28 -1.34 5.62 13.25
CA THR A 28 -2.56 4.99 13.79
C THR A 28 -2.26 3.83 14.72
N SER A 29 -1.12 3.16 14.59
CA SER A 29 -0.80 1.93 15.35
C SER A 29 -0.87 2.06 16.87
N ASN A 30 -0.57 3.23 17.43
CA ASN A 30 -0.58 3.48 18.88
C ASN A 30 -1.51 4.65 19.25
N HIS A 31 -2.40 5.05 18.36
CA HIS A 31 -3.28 6.18 18.61
C HIS A 31 -4.42 5.76 19.55
N ILE A 32 -4.59 6.49 20.66
CA ILE A 32 -5.55 6.11 21.73
C ILE A 32 -6.98 5.98 21.19
N GLU A 33 -7.40 6.92 20.34
CA GLU A 33 -8.75 6.86 19.75
C GLU A 33 -8.92 5.64 18.84
N PHE A 34 -7.86 5.22 18.17
CA PHE A 34 -7.87 4.09 17.26
C PHE A 34 -7.95 2.77 18.03
N ASN A 35 -7.16 2.63 19.09
CA ASN A 35 -7.22 1.47 19.99
C ASN A 35 -8.59 1.28 20.62
N ARG A 36 -9.28 2.38 20.95
CA ARG A 36 -10.66 2.33 21.48
C ARG A 36 -11.67 1.83 20.44
N LEU A 37 -11.47 2.16 19.16
CA LEU A 37 -12.40 1.74 18.09
C LEU A 37 -12.21 0.27 17.71
N ILE A 38 -11.00 -0.27 17.90
CA ILE A 38 -10.66 -1.68 17.62
C ILE A 38 -10.96 -2.61 18.80
N SER A 39 -11.14 -2.06 20.01
CA SER A 39 -11.49 -2.87 21.18
C SER A 39 -12.96 -3.32 21.11
N HIS A 40 -13.23 -4.36 20.33
CA HIS A 40 -14.53 -5.01 20.20
C HIS A 40 -14.42 -6.53 20.44
N PRO A 41 -15.50 -7.21 20.86
CA PRO A 41 -15.49 -8.67 20.97
C PRO A 41 -15.43 -9.33 19.58
N ASN A 42 -14.88 -10.54 19.50
CA ASN A 42 -14.83 -11.31 18.27
C ASN A 42 -16.26 -11.74 17.84
N THR A 43 -16.83 -11.08 16.84
CA THR A 43 -18.17 -11.40 16.31
C THR A 43 -18.14 -12.32 15.09
N LEU A 44 -17.01 -12.40 14.38
CA LEU A 44 -16.83 -13.31 13.26
C LEU A 44 -16.29 -14.68 13.72
N ASN A 45 -16.91 -15.75 13.24
CA ASN A 45 -16.36 -17.10 13.35
C ASN A 45 -15.29 -17.34 12.26
N SER A 46 -14.25 -16.50 12.26
CA SER A 46 -13.14 -16.58 11.32
C SER A 46 -11.82 -16.40 12.05
N TRP A 47 -11.00 -17.44 12.02
CA TRP A 47 -9.65 -17.40 12.59
C TRP A 47 -8.80 -16.28 11.98
N PHE A 48 -8.93 -16.04 10.68
CA PHE A 48 -8.17 -15.00 9.99
C PHE A 48 -8.52 -13.60 10.50
N TRP A 49 -9.81 -13.25 10.58
CA TRP A 49 -10.23 -11.92 11.02
C TRP A 49 -9.92 -11.66 12.49
N ASN A 50 -10.00 -12.69 13.33
CA ASN A 50 -9.64 -12.58 14.74
C ASN A 50 -8.13 -12.36 14.91
N MET A 51 -7.29 -13.11 14.18
CA MET A 51 -5.84 -12.86 14.17
C MET A 51 -5.50 -11.47 13.64
N TRP A 52 -6.17 -11.03 12.58
CA TRP A 52 -5.94 -9.73 11.96
C TRP A 52 -6.34 -8.58 12.89
N SER A 53 -7.50 -8.68 13.55
CA SER A 53 -7.93 -7.70 14.57
C SER A 53 -6.95 -7.67 15.75
N GLU A 54 -6.53 -8.82 16.28
CA GLU A 54 -5.49 -8.87 17.33
C GLU A 54 -4.16 -8.26 16.89
N PHE A 55 -3.74 -8.50 15.64
CA PHE A 55 -2.53 -7.91 15.09
C PHE A 55 -2.62 -6.37 15.08
N ILE A 56 -3.76 -5.82 14.66
CA ILE A 56 -4.01 -4.38 14.64
C ILE A 56 -4.09 -3.83 16.07
N ALA A 57 -4.85 -4.47 16.96
CA ALA A 57 -5.05 -4.05 18.35
C ALA A 57 -3.73 -3.96 19.14
N ASN A 58 -2.77 -4.82 18.82
CA ASN A 58 -1.43 -4.81 19.40
C ASN A 58 -0.50 -3.71 18.83
N GLY A 59 -1.00 -2.86 17.93
CA GLY A 59 -0.22 -1.79 17.30
C GLY A 59 0.86 -2.31 16.36
N ASN A 60 0.71 -3.53 15.83
CA ASN A 60 1.69 -4.11 14.91
C ASN A 60 1.62 -3.51 13.50
N MET A 61 0.64 -2.65 13.22
CA MET A 61 0.48 -1.95 11.94
C MET A 61 1.67 -1.08 11.55
N LYS A 62 2.44 -0.59 12.53
CA LYS A 62 3.71 0.13 12.28
C LYS A 62 4.69 -0.68 11.45
N TYR A 63 4.68 -2.01 11.54
CA TYR A 63 5.57 -2.87 10.77
C TYR A 63 5.28 -2.78 9.26
N PHE A 64 4.00 -2.66 8.85
CA PHE A 64 3.68 -2.40 7.45
C PHE A 64 4.20 -1.04 6.99
N GLY A 65 4.10 -0.02 7.84
CA GLY A 65 4.69 1.29 7.57
C GLY A 65 6.21 1.22 7.38
N TYR A 66 6.93 0.46 8.22
CA TYR A 66 8.36 0.24 8.06
C TYR A 66 8.71 -0.55 6.79
N VAL A 67 7.94 -1.60 6.47
CA VAL A 67 8.10 -2.36 5.22
C VAL A 67 7.92 -1.46 4.00
N ILE A 68 6.90 -0.60 4.00
CA ILE A 68 6.65 0.38 2.93
C ILE A 68 7.86 1.30 2.77
N ILE A 69 8.37 1.88 3.87
CA ILE A 69 9.56 2.76 3.81
C ILE A 69 10.77 2.03 3.22
N ILE A 70 11.05 0.81 3.70
CA ILE A 70 12.20 0.02 3.24
C ILE A 70 12.07 -0.29 1.74
N LEU A 71 10.91 -0.79 1.30
CA LEU A 71 10.67 -1.10 -0.11
C LEU A 71 10.81 0.14 -0.99
N THR A 72 10.24 1.26 -0.57
CA THR A 72 10.33 2.52 -1.29
C THR A 72 11.78 3.00 -1.42
N ILE A 73 12.57 2.92 -0.36
CA ILE A 73 14.00 3.26 -0.41
C ILE A 73 14.73 2.37 -1.41
N VAL A 74 14.49 1.06 -1.39
CA VAL A 74 15.12 0.11 -2.33
C VAL A 74 14.74 0.44 -3.78
N ILE A 75 13.45 0.70 -4.06
CA ILE A 75 12.97 1.08 -5.39
C ILE A 75 13.64 2.38 -5.85
N ILE A 76 13.71 3.38 -4.98
CA ILE A 76 14.35 4.67 -5.31
C ILE A 76 15.83 4.46 -5.63
N MET A 77 16.55 3.68 -4.83
CA MET A 77 17.96 3.36 -5.11
C MET A 77 18.11 2.69 -6.48
N LEU A 78 17.27 1.70 -6.79
CA LEU A 78 17.29 1.02 -8.10
C LEU A 78 17.05 2.00 -9.25
N ILE A 79 16.08 2.90 -9.12
CA ILE A 79 15.77 3.90 -10.15
C ILE A 79 16.89 4.94 -10.30
N LEU A 80 17.50 5.40 -9.20
CA LEU A 80 18.55 6.43 -9.24
C LEU A 80 19.90 5.90 -9.72
N PHE A 81 20.26 4.66 -9.35
CA PHE A 81 21.50 4.03 -9.79
C PHE A 81 21.38 3.41 -11.19
N GLY A 82 20.16 3.16 -11.69
CA GLY A 82 19.91 2.77 -13.07
C GLY A 82 20.23 3.91 -14.05
N LYS A 83 21.02 3.63 -15.09
CA LYS A 83 21.45 4.63 -16.09
C LYS A 83 20.56 4.61 -17.33
N LYS A 84 19.50 5.43 -17.38
CA LYS A 84 18.87 6.00 -18.61
C LYS A 84 17.59 6.79 -18.28
N LYS A 85 17.18 7.70 -19.18
CA LYS A 85 15.78 8.15 -19.24
C LYS A 85 14.91 6.95 -19.60
N TYR A 86 13.68 6.90 -19.10
CA TYR A 86 12.81 5.78 -19.43
C TYR A 86 12.58 5.72 -20.96
N ASP A 87 12.75 4.53 -21.53
CA ASP A 87 12.37 4.29 -22.92
C ASP A 87 10.84 4.24 -23.06
N GLU A 88 10.34 4.22 -24.30
CA GLU A 88 8.88 4.25 -24.53
C GLU A 88 8.18 2.99 -24.00
N TYR A 89 8.91 1.89 -23.89
CA TYR A 89 8.39 0.63 -23.37
C TYR A 89 8.22 0.69 -21.84
N GLN A 90 9.21 1.21 -21.13
CA GLN A 90 9.18 1.45 -19.69
C GLN A 90 8.09 2.45 -19.31
N VAL A 91 7.94 3.53 -20.08
CA VAL A 91 6.85 4.51 -19.87
C VAL A 91 5.48 3.86 -20.07
N ASN A 92 5.31 3.01 -21.08
CA ASN A 92 4.06 2.31 -21.32
C ASN A 92 3.75 1.30 -20.20
N ILE A 93 4.75 0.58 -19.70
CA ILE A 93 4.58 -0.32 -18.53
C ILE A 93 4.17 0.48 -17.31
N LEU A 94 4.87 1.56 -16.98
CA LEU A 94 4.55 2.42 -15.83
C LEU A 94 3.16 3.03 -15.95
N ALA A 95 2.76 3.49 -17.13
CA ALA A 95 1.42 4.01 -17.37
C ALA A 95 0.35 2.93 -17.14
N ARG A 96 0.59 1.71 -17.65
CA ARG A 96 -0.32 0.58 -17.44
C ARG A 96 -0.39 0.15 -15.98
N SER A 97 0.74 0.09 -15.26
CA SER A 97 0.73 -0.26 -13.84
C SER A 97 -0.05 0.75 -13.02
N LEU A 98 0.10 2.06 -13.30
CA LEU A 98 -0.69 3.12 -12.66
C LEU A 98 -2.19 2.98 -12.97
N ILE A 99 -2.57 2.69 -14.22
CA ILE A 99 -3.98 2.47 -14.59
C ILE A 99 -4.56 1.24 -13.89
N VAL A 100 -3.79 0.14 -13.81
CA VAL A 100 -4.21 -1.08 -13.12
C VAL A 100 -4.35 -0.82 -11.62
N ALA A 101 -3.37 -0.17 -10.98
CA ALA A 101 -3.43 0.18 -9.57
C ALA A 101 -4.62 1.10 -9.27
N PHE A 102 -4.88 2.10 -10.12
CA PHE A 102 -6.04 2.97 -10.01
C PHE A 102 -7.35 2.19 -10.15
N THR A 103 -7.45 1.32 -11.16
CA THR A 103 -8.64 0.46 -11.37
C THR A 103 -8.90 -0.43 -10.17
N ILE A 104 -7.87 -1.10 -9.63
CA ILE A 104 -7.97 -1.94 -8.43
C ILE A 104 -8.44 -1.10 -7.25
N THR A 105 -7.92 0.13 -7.08
CA THR A 105 -8.32 1.02 -5.99
C THR A 105 -9.81 1.39 -6.07
N VAL A 106 -10.32 1.68 -7.27
CA VAL A 106 -11.75 1.97 -7.48
C VAL A 106 -12.61 0.73 -7.18
N LEU A 107 -12.17 -0.46 -7.61
CA LEU A 107 -12.89 -1.72 -7.36
C LEU A 107 -12.83 -2.19 -5.89
N ILE A 108 -11.82 -1.76 -5.13
CA ILE A 108 -11.74 -2.02 -3.69
C ILE A 108 -12.88 -1.33 -2.94
N LEU A 109 -13.37 -0.17 -3.40
CA LEU A 109 -14.42 0.59 -2.71
C LEU A 109 -15.74 -0.19 -2.55
N PRO A 110 -16.36 -0.78 -3.60
CA PRO A 110 -17.57 -1.58 -3.43
C PRO A 110 -17.32 -2.84 -2.60
N VAL A 111 -16.14 -3.45 -2.69
CA VAL A 111 -15.77 -4.61 -1.86
C VAL A 111 -15.67 -4.20 -0.38
N ALA A 112 -15.02 -3.08 -0.09
CA ALA A 112 -14.94 -2.51 1.25
C ALA A 112 -16.33 -2.25 1.82
N LEU A 113 -17.23 -1.65 1.01
CA LEU A 113 -18.60 -1.38 1.43
C LEU A 113 -19.35 -2.66 1.81
N ILE A 114 -19.26 -3.72 0.99
CA ILE A 114 -19.92 -5.00 1.27
C ILE A 114 -19.41 -5.60 2.58
N LEU A 115 -18.09 -5.61 2.80
CA LEU A 115 -17.48 -6.17 4.00
C LEU A 115 -17.89 -5.39 5.26
N ILE A 116 -17.90 -4.06 5.19
CA ILE A 116 -18.31 -3.19 6.30
C ILE A 116 -19.80 -3.37 6.63
N LEU A 117 -20.65 -3.50 5.61
CA LEU A 117 -22.08 -3.76 5.83
C LEU A 117 -22.35 -5.16 6.39
N SER A 118 -21.46 -6.11 6.14
CA SER A 118 -21.58 -7.48 6.66
C SER A 118 -21.30 -7.56 8.16
N ASP A 119 -20.26 -6.88 8.64
CA ASP A 119 -19.98 -6.74 10.08
C ASP A 119 -19.29 -5.39 10.36
N PRO A 120 -20.04 -4.39 10.87
CA PRO A 120 -19.49 -3.07 11.14
C PRO A 120 -18.38 -3.04 12.19
N ASN A 121 -18.28 -4.06 13.06
CA ASN A 121 -17.25 -4.10 14.08
C ASN A 121 -15.85 -4.19 13.47
N TYR A 122 -15.71 -4.92 12.35
CA TYR A 122 -14.45 -5.12 11.65
C TYR A 122 -14.19 -4.08 10.54
N ALA A 123 -14.89 -2.94 10.57
CA ALA A 123 -14.79 -1.95 9.50
C ALA A 123 -13.38 -1.37 9.37
N ILE A 124 -12.73 -1.11 10.51
CA ILE A 124 -11.37 -0.57 10.56
C ILE A 124 -10.38 -1.61 10.04
N GLU A 125 -10.46 -2.82 10.56
CA GLU A 125 -9.66 -3.98 10.18
C GLU A 125 -9.72 -4.23 8.69
N THR A 126 -10.94 -4.19 8.13
CA THR A 126 -11.19 -4.34 6.71
C THR A 126 -10.50 -3.25 5.90
N MET A 127 -10.66 -1.98 6.29
CA MET A 127 -10.02 -0.87 5.58
C MET A 127 -8.50 -1.00 5.59
N PHE A 128 -7.92 -1.33 6.74
CA PHE A 128 -6.48 -1.52 6.86
C PHE A 128 -5.96 -2.71 6.07
N MET A 129 -6.71 -3.82 6.02
CA MET A 129 -6.36 -4.96 5.19
C MET A 129 -6.33 -4.59 3.71
N LEU A 130 -7.36 -3.89 3.24
CA LEU A 130 -7.48 -3.48 1.85
C LEU A 130 -6.39 -2.48 1.45
N LEU A 131 -6.11 -1.48 2.30
CA LEU A 131 -5.02 -0.53 2.11
C LEU A 131 -3.65 -1.23 2.07
N THR A 132 -3.43 -2.21 2.96
CA THR A 132 -2.18 -2.99 3.01
C THR A 132 -1.99 -3.76 1.70
N ILE A 133 -3.00 -4.51 1.28
CA ILE A 133 -2.96 -5.30 0.05
C ILE A 133 -2.75 -4.40 -1.16
N GLN A 134 -3.48 -3.29 -1.26
CA GLN A 134 -3.41 -2.38 -2.40
C GLN A 134 -1.99 -1.80 -2.57
N TRP A 135 -1.44 -1.22 -1.50
CA TRP A 135 -0.18 -0.46 -1.65
C TRP A 135 1.03 -1.38 -1.68
N LEU A 136 1.07 -2.45 -0.87
CA LEU A 136 2.16 -3.43 -0.96
C LEU A 136 2.18 -4.12 -2.32
N SER A 137 1.03 -4.47 -2.89
CA SER A 137 0.99 -5.05 -4.24
C SER A 137 1.58 -4.10 -5.27
N THR A 138 1.27 -2.80 -5.17
CA THR A 138 1.83 -1.77 -6.05
C THR A 138 3.35 -1.68 -5.90
N LEU A 139 3.87 -1.62 -4.67
CA LEU A 139 5.31 -1.58 -4.41
C LEU A 139 6.04 -2.85 -4.87
N ILE A 140 5.44 -4.03 -4.71
CA ILE A 140 6.02 -5.29 -5.19
C ILE A 140 6.15 -5.26 -6.71
N VAL A 141 5.11 -4.81 -7.42
CA VAL A 141 5.13 -4.68 -8.88
C VAL A 141 6.22 -3.69 -9.32
N ASP A 142 6.30 -2.52 -8.68
CA ASP A 142 7.32 -1.52 -8.97
C ASP A 142 8.74 -2.02 -8.66
N LEU A 143 8.93 -2.79 -7.58
CA LEU A 143 10.20 -3.42 -7.25
C LEU A 143 10.62 -4.42 -8.32
N VAL A 144 9.73 -5.34 -8.70
CA VAL A 144 10.00 -6.35 -9.73
C VAL A 144 10.42 -5.70 -11.04
N TYR A 145 9.72 -4.64 -11.46
CA TYR A 145 10.08 -3.90 -12.67
C TYR A 145 11.38 -3.11 -12.52
N SER A 146 11.61 -2.46 -11.39
CA SER A 146 12.84 -1.72 -11.12
C SER A 146 14.07 -2.62 -11.15
N VAL A 147 13.96 -3.85 -10.61
CA VAL A 147 15.02 -4.86 -10.69
C VAL A 147 15.21 -5.35 -12.13
N LYS A 148 14.11 -5.69 -12.83
CA LYS A 148 14.17 -6.21 -14.21
C LYS A 148 14.84 -5.22 -15.18
N TYR A 149 14.66 -3.92 -14.96
CA TYR A 149 15.17 -2.86 -15.82
C TYR A 149 16.34 -2.09 -15.22
N PHE A 150 17.00 -2.62 -14.19
CA PHE A 150 18.17 -2.00 -13.55
C PHE A 150 19.44 -1.92 -14.44
N LYS A 151 19.41 -2.50 -15.64
CA LYS A 151 20.54 -2.54 -16.59
C LYS A 151 20.81 -1.22 -17.30
#